data_AF-A0A6I9QNB4-F1
#
_entry.id   AF-A0A6I9QNB4-F1
#
_cell.length_a   1.000
_cell.length_b   1.000
_cell.length_c   1.000
_cell.angle_alpha   90.00
_cell.angle_beta   90.00
_cell.angle_gamma   90.00
#
_symmetry.space_group_name_H-M   'P 1'
#
loop_
_entity.id
_entity.type
_entity.pdbx_description
1 polymer ?
#
loop_
_entity_poly.entity_id
_entity_poly.type
_entity_poly.pdbx_seq_one_letter_code
_entity_poly.pdbx_strand_id
1 'polypeptide(L)'
;DEKYFNYDENSEFGPEHWGELDPDWAACKDGKKQSPIDINHKNIKENSSIGSLMTFYNSTYAIMQNRGYEIRINWTEGTRLGAGFLLIDGKAYVLQQCHWHSPAEHKFLGR
;
A
#
# COMPACT_ATOMS: atom_id res chain seq x y z
N ASP A 1 -14.62 -11.19 4.97
CA ASP A 1 -15.32 -11.67 3.76
C ASP A 1 -15.65 -10.49 2.85
N GLU A 2 -14.63 -9.89 2.26
CA GLU A 2 -14.79 -8.88 1.20
C GLU A 2 -15.03 -9.63 -0.11
N LYS A 3 -16.27 -10.09 -0.32
CA LYS A 3 -16.63 -10.98 -1.44
C LYS A 3 -16.84 -10.27 -2.78
N TYR A 4 -16.66 -8.95 -2.85
CA TYR A 4 -17.21 -8.16 -3.95
C TYR A 4 -16.18 -7.54 -4.89
N PHE A 5 -14.87 -7.65 -4.63
CA PHE A 5 -13.86 -7.15 -5.57
C PHE A 5 -12.87 -8.26 -5.97
N ASN A 6 -12.32 -8.13 -7.16
CA ASN A 6 -11.21 -8.96 -7.64
C ASN A 6 -10.28 -8.13 -8.54
N TYR A 7 -9.26 -8.79 -9.09
CA TYR A 7 -8.23 -8.17 -9.94
C TYR A 7 -8.34 -8.60 -11.41
N ASP A 8 -9.42 -9.26 -11.81
CA ASP A 8 -9.64 -9.61 -13.23
C ASP A 8 -10.16 -8.37 -13.96
N GLU A 9 -9.36 -7.83 -14.88
CA GLU A 9 -9.68 -6.63 -15.66
C GLU A 9 -10.97 -6.77 -16.48
N ASN A 10 -11.42 -8.00 -16.79
CA ASN A 10 -12.63 -8.25 -17.57
C ASN A 10 -13.87 -8.53 -16.71
N SER A 11 -13.74 -8.43 -15.39
CA SER A 11 -14.82 -8.70 -14.44
C SER A 11 -15.58 -7.44 -14.07
N GLU A 12 -16.90 -7.53 -13.88
CA GLU A 12 -17.72 -6.47 -13.27
C GLU A 12 -17.28 -6.14 -11.82
N PHE A 13 -16.46 -6.99 -11.21
CA PHE A 13 -15.84 -6.79 -9.90
C PHE A 13 -14.35 -6.39 -9.98
N GLY A 14 -13.86 -6.14 -11.19
CA GLY A 14 -12.48 -5.79 -11.49
C GLY A 14 -12.13 -4.33 -11.14
N PRO A 15 -10.85 -3.95 -11.21
CA PRO A 15 -10.36 -2.64 -10.77
C PRO A 15 -11.04 -1.43 -11.41
N GLU A 16 -11.44 -1.53 -12.68
CA GLU A 16 -12.15 -0.45 -13.38
C GLU A 16 -13.52 -0.11 -12.76
N HIS A 17 -14.11 -1.06 -12.00
CA HIS A 17 -15.44 -0.95 -11.42
C HIS A 17 -15.45 -0.76 -9.91
N TRP A 18 -14.30 -0.80 -9.22
CA TRP A 18 -14.27 -0.81 -7.75
C TRP A 18 -15.04 0.34 -7.08
N GLY A 19 -14.98 1.55 -7.63
CA GLY A 19 -15.71 2.70 -7.07
C GLY A 19 -17.23 2.65 -7.24
N GLU A 20 -17.75 1.68 -7.99
CA GLU A 20 -19.19 1.47 -8.23
C GLU A 20 -19.76 0.34 -7.36
N LEU A 21 -18.90 -0.49 -6.77
CA LEU A 21 -19.29 -1.66 -5.99
C LEU A 21 -19.85 -1.30 -4.62
N ASP A 22 -19.34 -0.23 -4.01
CA ASP A 22 -19.73 0.26 -2.70
C ASP A 22 -19.61 1.80 -2.68
N PRO A 23 -20.64 2.54 -2.20
CA PRO A 23 -20.55 3.99 -2.04
C PRO A 23 -19.33 4.46 -1.22
N ASP A 24 -18.87 3.67 -0.25
CA ASP A 24 -17.68 3.98 0.56
C ASP A 24 -16.36 3.84 -0.25
N TRP A 25 -16.41 3.23 -1.44
CA TRP A 25 -15.26 3.02 -2.33
C TRP A 25 -15.20 4.02 -3.48
N ALA A 26 -16.08 5.04 -3.51
CA ALA A 26 -16.15 6.04 -4.59
C ALA A 26 -14.79 6.69 -4.92
N ALA A 27 -13.89 6.79 -3.94
CA ALA A 27 -12.53 7.29 -4.13
C ALA A 27 -11.71 6.50 -5.17
N CYS A 28 -11.97 5.20 -5.35
CA CYS A 28 -11.33 4.36 -6.39
C CYS A 28 -11.64 4.85 -7.80
N LYS A 29 -12.79 5.51 -8.00
CA LYS A 29 -13.23 6.06 -9.29
C LYS A 29 -12.96 7.56 -9.40
N ASP A 30 -13.34 8.33 -8.38
CA ASP A 30 -13.35 9.79 -8.45
C ASP A 30 -12.06 10.45 -7.94
N GLY A 31 -11.24 9.70 -7.20
CA GLY A 31 -10.00 10.18 -6.61
C GLY A 31 -9.00 10.71 -7.64
N LYS A 32 -8.39 11.87 -7.36
CA LYS A 32 -7.41 12.53 -8.25
C LYS A 32 -5.95 12.27 -7.88
N LYS A 33 -5.73 11.46 -6.85
CA LYS A 33 -4.41 11.08 -6.31
C LYS A 33 -4.41 9.59 -5.96
N GLN A 34 -4.72 8.76 -6.96
CA GLN A 34 -4.73 7.30 -6.83
C GLN A 34 -3.31 6.73 -7.02
N SER A 35 -3.11 5.53 -6.51
CA SER A 35 -1.94 4.67 -6.76
C SER A 35 -2.43 3.37 -7.41
N PRO A 36 -1.56 2.63 -8.13
CA PRO A 36 -0.16 2.93 -8.44
C PRO A 36 0.03 4.04 -9.48
N ILE A 37 1.28 4.48 -9.67
CA ILE A 37 1.69 5.39 -10.75
C ILE A 37 2.93 4.88 -11.48
N ASP A 38 3.16 5.40 -12.69
CA ASP A 38 4.45 5.29 -13.37
C ASP A 38 5.40 6.40 -12.91
N ILE A 39 6.52 5.99 -12.30
CA ILE A 39 7.57 6.88 -11.84
C ILE A 39 8.49 7.17 -13.02
N ASN A 40 8.32 8.35 -13.61
CA ASN A 40 9.06 8.81 -14.78
C ASN A 40 9.95 10.02 -14.44
N HIS A 41 11.16 10.10 -15.01
CA HIS A 41 12.09 11.22 -14.83
C HIS A 41 11.45 12.60 -15.05
N LYS A 42 10.50 12.71 -15.98
CA LYS A 42 9.80 13.98 -16.27
C LYS A 42 8.98 14.50 -15.07
N ASN A 43 8.57 13.62 -14.16
CA ASN A 43 7.70 13.92 -13.03
C ASN A 43 8.45 13.97 -11.70
N ILE A 44 9.77 13.77 -11.70
CA ILE A 44 10.60 13.79 -10.49
C ILE A 44 11.15 15.19 -10.28
N LYS A 45 11.00 15.69 -9.05
CA LYS A 45 11.70 16.88 -8.57
C LYS A 45 12.68 16.45 -7.50
N GLU A 46 13.97 16.65 -7.78
CA GLU A 46 15.00 16.37 -6.78
C GLU A 46 14.86 17.37 -5.63
N ASN A 47 14.88 16.84 -4.41
CA ASN A 47 14.88 17.66 -3.21
C ASN A 47 15.83 17.06 -2.17
N SER A 48 17.03 17.63 -2.10
CA SER A 48 18.07 17.22 -1.14
C SER A 48 17.69 17.49 0.31
N SER A 49 16.70 18.34 0.59
CA SER A 49 16.25 18.63 1.95
C SER A 49 15.51 17.46 2.60
N ILE A 50 15.01 16.50 1.82
CA ILE A 50 14.27 15.33 2.33
C ILE A 50 15.21 14.39 3.12
N GLY A 51 16.50 14.36 2.75
CA GLY A 51 17.49 13.49 3.40
C GLY A 51 17.21 11.99 3.21
N SER A 52 17.90 11.17 4.01
CA SER A 52 17.71 9.72 4.01
C SER A 52 16.46 9.32 4.78
N LEU A 53 15.79 8.25 4.33
CA LEU A 53 14.70 7.63 5.09
C LEU A 53 15.22 7.11 6.44
N MET A 54 14.65 7.60 7.54
CA MET A 54 15.02 7.19 8.90
C MET A 54 14.06 6.10 9.40
N THR A 55 14.60 4.91 9.64
CA THR A 55 13.84 3.74 10.12
C THR A 55 14.41 3.22 11.44
N PHE A 56 13.53 2.89 12.37
CA PHE A 56 13.84 2.35 13.69
C PHE A 56 13.05 1.06 13.90
N TYR A 57 13.37 0.05 13.09
CA TYR A 57 12.68 -1.24 13.13
C TYR A 57 13.31 -2.20 14.11
N ASN A 58 12.48 -3.06 14.70
CA ASN A 58 12.90 -4.08 15.64
C ASN A 58 12.36 -5.44 15.20
N SER A 59 13.16 -6.49 15.40
CA SER A 59 12.66 -7.85 15.30
C SER A 59 11.62 -8.07 16.39
N THR A 60 10.42 -8.49 16.00
CA THR A 60 9.31 -8.77 16.92
C THR A 60 8.41 -9.86 16.34
N TYR A 61 7.49 -10.37 17.17
CA TYR A 61 6.50 -11.33 16.75
C TYR A 61 5.64 -10.78 15.61
N ALA A 62 5.34 -11.64 14.64
CA ALA A 62 4.54 -11.28 13.48
C ALA A 62 3.63 -12.44 13.08
N ILE A 63 2.45 -12.10 12.58
CA ILE A 63 1.49 -13.06 12.03
C ILE A 63 1.49 -12.93 10.52
N MET A 64 1.77 -14.04 9.83
CA MET A 64 1.55 -14.14 8.39
C MET A 64 0.09 -14.50 8.12
N GLN A 65 -0.55 -13.76 7.22
CA GLN A 65 -1.95 -13.95 6.86
C GLN A 65 -2.11 -14.02 5.34
N ASN A 66 -2.90 -14.99 4.89
CA ASN A 66 -3.43 -15.03 3.53
C ASN A 66 -4.89 -14.56 3.58
N ARG A 67 -5.21 -13.46 2.90
CA ARG A 67 -6.56 -12.87 2.90
C ARG A 67 -7.35 -13.18 1.63
N GLY A 68 -6.82 -14.01 0.74
CA GLY A 68 -7.40 -14.36 -0.55
C GLY A 68 -6.90 -13.46 -1.69
N TYR A 69 -6.67 -12.18 -1.41
CA TYR A 69 -6.20 -11.20 -2.41
C TYR A 69 -4.81 -10.61 -2.10
N GLU A 70 -4.27 -10.87 -0.92
CA GLU A 70 -2.89 -10.50 -0.55
C GLU A 70 -2.33 -11.54 0.42
N ILE A 71 -1.01 -11.71 0.37
CA ILE A 71 -0.25 -12.20 1.51
C ILE A 71 0.22 -10.98 2.29
N ARG A 72 0.09 -10.99 3.61
CA ARG A 72 0.59 -9.92 4.48
C ARG A 72 1.26 -10.44 5.74
N ILE A 73 2.16 -9.66 6.29
CA ILE A 73 2.69 -9.79 7.64
C ILE A 73 2.10 -8.68 8.51
N ASN A 74 1.59 -9.03 9.69
CA ASN A 74 1.04 -8.11 10.66
C ASN A 74 1.82 -8.19 11.98
N TRP A 75 2.32 -7.05 12.47
CA TRP A 75 3.06 -6.95 13.73
C TRP A 75 2.23 -6.40 14.90
N THR A 76 1.01 -5.94 14.61
CA THR A 76 0.09 -5.39 15.63
C THR A 76 -0.90 -6.41 16.17
N GLU A 77 -1.02 -7.54 15.50
CA GLU A 77 -1.91 -8.61 15.90
C GLU A 77 -1.22 -9.45 16.98
N GLY A 78 -1.70 -9.32 18.22
CA GLY A 78 -1.08 -9.92 19.41
C GLY A 78 -0.16 -8.98 20.20
N THR A 79 0.28 -7.85 19.64
CA THR A 79 1.03 -6.80 20.36
C THR A 79 0.61 -5.41 19.89
N ARG A 80 0.38 -4.42 20.77
CA ARG A 80 -0.03 -3.08 20.32
C ARG A 80 1.11 -2.20 19.78
N LEU A 81 2.34 -2.73 19.70
CA LEU A 81 3.54 -1.92 19.50
C LEU A 81 4.03 -1.88 18.04
N GLY A 82 3.59 -2.81 17.18
CA GLY A 82 4.12 -2.94 15.82
C GLY A 82 5.60 -3.34 15.80
N ALA A 83 6.28 -3.17 14.66
CA ALA A 83 7.69 -3.53 14.46
C ALA A 83 8.67 -2.34 14.52
N GLY A 84 8.37 -1.35 15.36
CA GLY A 84 9.08 -0.07 15.39
C GLY A 84 8.42 0.97 14.48
N PHE A 85 9.18 1.96 13.99
CA PHE A 85 8.61 3.09 13.25
C PHE A 85 9.55 3.68 12.20
N LEU A 86 8.99 4.44 11.27
CA LEU A 86 9.71 5.36 10.37
C LEU A 86 9.47 6.80 10.80
N LEU A 87 10.47 7.68 10.60
CA LEU A 87 10.38 9.09 10.96
C LEU A 87 10.31 9.95 9.69
N ILE A 88 9.22 10.70 9.53
CA ILE A 88 9.02 11.68 8.44
C ILE A 88 8.67 13.01 9.08
N ASP A 89 9.45 14.06 8.80
CA ASP A 89 9.26 15.42 9.30
C ASP A 89 9.03 15.49 10.83
N GLY A 90 9.83 14.72 11.58
CA GLY A 90 9.75 14.65 13.04
C GLY A 90 8.56 13.83 13.59
N LYS A 91 7.70 13.29 12.71
CA LYS A 91 6.56 12.45 13.09
C LYS A 91 6.90 10.96 12.92
N ALA A 92 6.67 10.20 13.98
CA ALA A 92 6.84 8.75 13.98
C ALA A 92 5.58 8.06 13.41
N TYR A 93 5.79 7.15 12.46
CA TYR A 93 4.76 6.28 11.89
C TYR A 93 5.11 4.84 12.18
N VAL A 94 4.26 4.17 12.98
CA VAL A 94 4.49 2.80 13.42
C VAL A 94 4.34 1.82 12.27
N LEU A 95 5.29 0.88 12.13
CA LEU A 95 5.22 -0.21 11.16
C LEU A 95 4.21 -1.25 11.63
N GLN A 96 3.02 -1.25 11.02
CA GLN A 96 1.92 -2.14 11.40
C GLN A 96 1.88 -3.45 10.60
N GLN A 97 2.04 -3.34 9.27
CA GLN A 97 1.97 -4.46 8.34
C GLN A 97 2.83 -4.21 7.09
N CYS A 98 3.15 -5.29 6.38
CA CYS A 98 3.55 -5.24 4.97
C CYS A 98 2.79 -6.31 4.18
N HIS A 99 2.63 -6.10 2.89
CA HIS A 99 1.96 -7.04 1.98
C HIS A 99 2.69 -7.10 0.64
N TRP A 100 2.36 -8.11 -0.16
CA TRP A 100 3.00 -8.37 -1.44
C TRP A 100 2.00 -8.32 -2.59
N HIS A 101 2.47 -7.77 -3.70
CA HIS A 101 1.81 -7.81 -5.01
C HIS A 101 2.74 -8.48 -6.02
N SER A 102 2.16 -9.28 -6.91
CA SER A 102 2.87 -9.90 -8.02
C SER A 102 1.94 -9.97 -9.23
N PRO A 103 2.22 -9.26 -10.34
CA PRO A 103 3.39 -8.40 -10.57
C PRO A 103 3.39 -7.12 -9.70
N ALA A 104 4.45 -6.32 -9.82
CA ALA A 104 4.51 -5.01 -9.18
C ALA A 104 3.42 -4.08 -9.76
N GLU A 105 2.80 -3.28 -8.88
CA GLU A 105 1.77 -2.32 -9.28
C GLU A 105 2.38 -1.02 -9.82
N HIS A 106 3.34 -0.44 -9.08
CA HIS A 106 4.08 0.74 -9.53
C HIS A 106 5.03 0.36 -10.66
N LYS A 107 5.20 1.28 -11.61
CA LYS A 107 6.16 1.15 -12.70
C LYS A 107 7.28 2.16 -12.56
N PHE A 108 8.47 1.81 -13.04
CA PHE A 108 9.59 2.71 -13.21
C PHE A 108 9.94 2.80 -14.70
N LEU A 109 9.78 3.98 -15.28
CA LEU A 109 9.97 4.20 -16.72
C LEU A 109 9.11 3.25 -17.57
N GLY A 110 7.88 3.03 -17.15
CA GLY A 110 6.90 2.19 -17.84
C GLY A 110 7.07 0.68 -17.63
N ARG A 111 7.98 0.25 -16.73
CA ARG A 111 8.27 -1.17 -16.43
C ARG A 111 8.03 -1.53 -14.98
#